data_AF-X8DP84-F1
#
_entry.id   AF-X8DP84-F1
#
_cell.length_a   1.000
_cell.length_b   1.000
_cell.length_c   1.000
_cell.angle_alpha   90.00
_cell.angle_beta   90.00
_cell.angle_gamma   90.00
#
_symmetry.space_group_name_H-M   'P 1'
#
loop_
_entity.id
_entity.type
_entity.pdbx_description
1 polymer ?
#
loop_
_entity_poly.entity_id
_entity_poly.type
_entity_poly.pdbx_seq_one_letter_code
_entity_poly.pdbx_strand_id
1 'polypeptide(L)'
;MLACGGEPVHPQLAALRAAVADLPAQAFAQPSGCAGWLVRDLVCHLIIDAQDVLITLATPSDQAPTHDAVTYWKILDSPPTGRDPLDALIVRLAAAYREPSLLSFHLDDIGAAADAPPRSPMASSRSPPRGRSSPRPTTSTPTCWNGPCIISTSSRTCPGSRRRRQKASPTPAA
;
A
#
# COMPACT_ATOMS: atom_id res chain seq x y z
N MET A 1 -22.35 22.95 -20.69
CA MET A 1 -21.43 21.87 -20.29
C MET A 1 -20.58 22.43 -19.16
N LEU A 2 -21.10 22.40 -17.93
CA LEU A 2 -20.36 22.89 -16.76
C LEU A 2 -19.32 21.83 -16.39
N ALA A 3 -18.06 22.23 -16.30
CA ALA A 3 -17.02 21.44 -15.70
C ALA A 3 -17.41 21.12 -14.24
N CYS A 4 -17.40 19.84 -13.87
CA CYS A 4 -17.28 19.44 -12.48
C CYS A 4 -15.87 19.83 -12.01
N GLY A 5 -15.64 21.13 -11.79
CA GLY A 5 -14.43 21.66 -11.17
C GLY A 5 -14.54 21.44 -9.67
N GLY A 6 -14.18 20.24 -9.22
CA GLY A 6 -13.86 20.03 -7.82
C GLY A 6 -12.40 20.46 -7.62
N GLU A 7 -12.17 21.45 -6.76
CA GLU A 7 -10.82 21.72 -6.26
C GLU A 7 -10.25 20.44 -5.64
N PRO A 8 -8.96 20.13 -5.83
CA PRO A 8 -8.34 18.96 -5.20
C PRO A 8 -8.53 19.04 -3.68
N VAL A 9 -8.94 17.92 -3.08
CA VAL A 9 -9.20 17.82 -1.63
C VAL A 9 -7.92 18.12 -0.83
N HIS A 10 -6.77 17.81 -1.42
CA HIS A 10 -5.44 18.10 -0.89
C HIS A 10 -4.58 18.85 -1.94
N PRO A 11 -4.70 20.18 -2.08
CA PRO A 11 -4.03 20.94 -3.13
C PRO A 11 -2.49 20.87 -3.04
N GLN A 12 -1.93 20.77 -1.83
CA GLN A 12 -0.49 20.60 -1.64
C GLN A 12 -0.01 19.22 -2.14
N LEU A 13 -0.79 18.16 -1.92
CA LEU A 13 -0.46 16.81 -2.41
C LEU A 13 -0.58 16.74 -3.93
N ALA A 14 -1.59 17.40 -4.51
CA ALA A 14 -1.72 17.53 -5.96
C ALA A 14 -0.53 18.27 -6.57
N ALA A 15 -0.09 19.39 -5.96
CA ALA A 15 1.08 20.13 -6.40
C ALA A 15 2.38 19.29 -6.31
N LEU A 16 2.55 18.52 -5.23
CA LEU A 16 3.68 17.61 -5.08
C LEU A 16 3.70 16.54 -6.18
N ARG A 17 2.56 15.90 -6.45
CA ARG A 17 2.43 14.88 -7.53
C ARG A 17 2.81 15.47 -8.88
N ALA A 18 2.28 16.65 -9.22
CA ALA A 18 2.61 17.33 -10.46
C ALA A 18 4.11 17.64 -10.55
N ALA A 19 4.69 18.21 -9.49
CA ALA A 19 6.11 18.54 -9.45
C ALA A 19 7.01 17.30 -9.65
N VAL A 20 6.66 16.16 -9.07
CA VAL A 20 7.41 14.91 -9.23
C VAL A 20 7.21 14.29 -10.62
N ALA A 21 6.00 14.36 -11.16
CA ALA A 21 5.69 13.84 -12.50
C ALA A 21 6.44 14.59 -13.63
N ASP A 22 6.70 15.89 -13.43
CA ASP A 22 7.42 16.72 -14.40
C ASP A 22 8.95 16.53 -14.37
N LEU A 23 9.48 15.75 -13.40
CA LEU A 23 10.92 15.53 -13.30
C LEU A 23 11.43 14.59 -14.40
N PRO A 24 12.51 14.95 -15.12
CA PRO A 24 13.19 14.00 -16.00
C PRO A 24 13.85 12.90 -15.16
N ALA A 25 13.97 11.69 -15.71
CA ALA A 25 14.53 10.53 -15.00
C ALA A 25 15.92 10.79 -14.38
N GLN A 26 16.74 11.63 -15.03
CA GLN A 26 18.09 11.99 -14.55
C GLN A 26 18.07 12.87 -13.30
N ALA A 27 16.97 13.62 -13.06
CA ALA A 27 16.82 14.45 -11.86
C ALA A 27 16.75 13.61 -10.58
N PHE A 28 16.23 12.38 -10.66
CA PHE A 28 16.14 11.46 -9.53
C PHE A 28 17.50 11.03 -8.96
N ALA A 29 18.57 11.18 -9.76
CA ALA A 29 19.95 10.93 -9.34
C ALA A 29 20.69 12.19 -8.84
N GLN A 30 20.04 13.36 -8.86
CA GLN A 30 20.63 14.61 -8.38
C GLN A 30 20.44 14.76 -6.87
N PRO A 31 21.31 15.55 -6.18
CA PRO A 31 21.10 15.91 -4.78
C PRO A 31 19.75 16.62 -4.59
N SER A 32 19.01 16.27 -3.54
CA SER A 32 17.70 16.88 -3.24
C SER A 32 17.80 18.20 -2.45
N GLY A 33 18.98 18.50 -1.90
CA GLY A 33 19.18 19.57 -0.91
C GLY A 33 19.08 19.08 0.53
N CYS A 34 18.49 17.90 0.77
CA CYS A 34 18.61 17.19 2.05
C CYS A 34 19.99 16.53 2.13
N ALA A 35 20.66 16.64 3.28
CA ALA A 35 22.02 16.15 3.46
C ALA A 35 22.13 14.65 3.15
N GLY A 36 22.94 14.31 2.14
CA GLY A 36 23.21 12.92 1.74
C GLY A 36 22.08 12.23 0.96
N TRP A 37 21.02 12.94 0.60
CA TRP A 37 19.87 12.36 -0.12
C TRP A 37 19.81 12.83 -1.57
N LEU A 38 19.52 11.89 -2.45
CA LEU A 38 19.13 12.17 -3.82
C LEU A 38 17.63 12.50 -3.88
N VAL A 39 17.19 13.07 -5.00
CA VAL A 39 15.77 13.35 -5.25
C VAL A 39 14.92 12.08 -5.11
N ARG A 40 15.40 10.93 -5.59
CA ARG A 40 14.69 9.64 -5.40
C ARG A 40 14.52 9.25 -3.94
N ASP A 41 15.48 9.58 -3.08
CA ASP A 41 15.43 9.22 -1.66
C ASP A 41 14.38 10.09 -0.97
N LEU A 42 14.35 11.39 -1.29
CA LEU A 42 13.32 12.32 -0.82
C LEU A 42 11.92 11.91 -1.28
N VAL A 43 11.74 11.56 -2.56
CA VAL A 43 10.43 11.11 -3.07
C VAL A 43 10.00 9.81 -2.38
N CYS A 44 10.92 8.85 -2.20
CA CYS A 44 10.61 7.61 -1.48
C CYS A 44 10.20 7.86 -0.03
N HIS A 45 10.85 8.81 0.66
CA HIS A 45 10.48 9.20 2.01
C HIS A 45 9.05 9.75 2.07
N LEU A 46 8.70 10.68 1.16
CA LEU A 46 7.36 11.27 1.11
C LEU A 46 6.26 10.22 0.81
N ILE A 47 6.55 9.24 -0.04
CA ILE A 47 5.64 8.12 -0.31
C ILE A 47 5.38 7.32 0.97
N ILE A 48 6.44 6.95 1.70
CA ILE A 48 6.34 6.16 2.93
C ILE A 48 5.57 6.94 4.00
N ASP A 49 5.86 8.22 4.18
CA ASP A 49 5.16 9.08 5.14
C ASP A 49 3.66 9.19 4.84
N ALA A 50 3.30 9.40 3.57
CA ALA A 50 1.90 9.45 3.16
C ALA A 50 1.20 8.10 3.34
N GLN A 51 1.89 6.99 3.05
CA GLN A 51 1.38 5.65 3.31
C GLN A 51 1.14 5.41 4.81
N ASP A 52 2.06 5.83 5.69
CA ASP A 52 1.91 5.68 7.15
C ASP A 52 0.70 6.47 7.68
N VAL A 53 0.46 7.68 7.16
CA VAL A 53 -0.75 8.46 7.48
C VAL A 53 -2.00 7.73 7.01
N LEU A 54 -2.04 7.23 5.77
CA LEU A 54 -3.20 6.51 5.25
C LEU A 54 -3.48 5.22 6.03
N ILE A 55 -2.44 4.48 6.41
CA ILE A 55 -2.56 3.28 7.26
C ILE A 55 -3.13 3.67 8.63
N THR A 56 -2.64 4.76 9.23
CA THR A 56 -3.13 5.27 10.52
C THR A 56 -4.62 5.61 10.44
N LEU A 57 -5.05 6.29 9.38
CA LEU A 57 -6.46 6.63 9.16
C LEU A 57 -7.34 5.41 8.88
N ALA A 58 -6.80 4.38 8.23
CA ALA A 58 -7.51 3.14 7.93
C ALA A 58 -7.54 2.14 9.10
N THR A 59 -6.76 2.38 10.16
CA THR A 59 -6.59 1.46 11.29
C THR A 59 -7.04 2.12 12.59
N PRO A 60 -8.36 2.18 12.84
CA PRO A 60 -8.89 2.82 14.05
C PRO A 60 -8.43 2.12 15.32
N SER A 61 -8.26 2.89 16.40
CA SER A 61 -7.86 2.42 17.72
C SER A 61 -8.78 3.00 18.80
N ASP A 62 -9.17 2.17 19.76
CA ASP A 62 -9.94 2.58 20.94
C ASP A 62 -9.03 3.10 22.09
N GLN A 63 -7.70 3.09 21.89
CA GLN A 63 -6.75 3.57 22.89
C GLN A 63 -6.72 5.10 22.92
N ALA A 64 -6.55 5.67 24.12
CA ALA A 64 -6.40 7.12 24.28
C ALA A 64 -5.13 7.62 23.56
N PRO A 65 -5.19 8.78 22.86
CA PRO A 65 -4.01 9.38 22.26
C PRO A 65 -2.98 9.74 23.33
N THR A 66 -1.70 9.46 23.06
CA THR A 66 -0.61 9.71 24.00
C THR A 66 0.07 11.07 23.78
N HIS A 67 -0.12 11.67 22.60
CA HIS A 67 0.48 12.94 22.19
C HIS A 67 -0.53 13.73 21.34
N ASP A 68 -0.36 15.05 21.28
CA ASP A 68 -1.03 15.91 20.30
C ASP A 68 -0.04 16.37 19.21
N ALA A 69 -0.51 17.20 18.28
CA ALA A 69 0.31 17.69 17.17
C ALA A 69 1.55 18.49 17.60
N VAL A 70 1.56 19.03 18.82
CA VAL A 70 2.67 19.79 19.39
C VAL A 70 3.61 18.87 20.17
N THR A 71 3.07 18.01 21.05
CA THR A 71 3.88 17.15 21.91
C THR A 71 4.45 15.94 21.18
N TYR A 72 3.92 15.59 20.01
CA TYR A 72 4.44 14.50 19.19
C TYR A 72 5.90 14.75 18.77
N TRP A 73 6.26 15.99 18.47
CA TRP A 73 7.60 16.34 18.02
C TRP A 73 8.54 16.58 19.19
N LYS A 74 9.56 15.73 19.32
CA LYS A 74 10.71 15.98 20.19
C LYS A 74 11.87 16.51 19.37
N ILE A 75 12.19 17.80 19.54
CA ILE A 75 13.36 18.41 18.91
C ILE A 75 14.60 17.82 19.59
N LEU A 76 15.53 17.30 18.78
CA LEU A 76 16.82 16.81 19.25
C LEU A 76 17.81 17.97 19.32
N ASP A 77 18.70 17.95 20.33
CA ASP A 77 19.72 18.99 20.53
C ASP A 77 20.84 18.95 19.47
N SER A 78 20.92 17.86 18.70
CA SER A 78 21.89 17.66 17.64
C SER A 78 21.25 16.96 16.43
N PRO A 79 21.65 17.31 15.20
CA PRO A 79 21.20 16.60 14.00
C PRO A 79 21.52 15.09 14.07
N PRO A 80 20.68 14.23 13.46
CA PRO A 80 20.98 12.81 13.33
C PRO A 80 22.32 12.59 12.62
N THR A 81 23.10 11.61 13.09
CA THR A 81 24.44 11.36 12.53
C THR A 81 24.44 10.53 11.24
N GLY A 82 23.29 9.96 10.85
CA GLY A 82 23.17 9.10 9.66
C GLY A 82 23.84 7.74 9.80
N ARG A 83 24.17 7.33 11.03
CA ARG A 83 24.93 6.09 11.33
C ARG A 83 24.07 4.99 11.92
N ASP A 84 22.82 5.28 12.29
CA ASP A 84 21.92 4.23 12.72
C ASP A 84 21.55 3.33 11.52
N PRO A 85 21.48 2.00 11.67
CA PRO A 85 21.05 1.14 10.58
C PRO A 85 19.70 1.52 9.97
N LEU A 86 18.79 2.14 10.72
CA LEU A 86 17.50 2.64 10.24
C LEU A 86 17.66 3.90 9.37
N ASP A 87 18.68 4.72 9.59
CA ASP A 87 18.95 5.93 8.80
C ASP A 87 19.14 5.60 7.29
N ALA A 88 19.65 4.39 6.99
CA ALA A 88 19.84 3.91 5.62
C ALA A 88 18.62 3.22 5.01
N LEU A 89 17.49 3.08 5.73
CA LEU A 89 16.31 2.35 5.24
C LEU A 89 15.74 3.01 3.98
N ILE A 90 15.49 4.32 4.04
CA ILE A 90 14.91 5.08 2.91
C ILE A 90 15.79 4.96 1.66
N VAL A 91 17.10 5.16 1.80
CA VAL A 91 18.06 5.05 0.70
C VAL A 91 18.06 3.65 0.07
N ARG A 92 17.98 2.60 0.89
CA ARG A 92 17.91 1.21 0.40
C ARG A 92 16.59 0.92 -0.32
N LEU A 93 15.47 1.40 0.21
CA LEU A 93 14.16 1.26 -0.42
C LEU A 93 14.10 2.01 -1.75
N ALA A 94 14.54 3.27 -1.77
CA ALA A 94 14.59 4.09 -2.99
C ALA A 94 15.47 3.44 -4.07
N ALA A 95 16.62 2.88 -3.69
CA ALA A 95 17.48 2.14 -4.62
C ALA A 95 16.82 0.85 -5.16
N ALA A 96 15.96 0.20 -4.37
CA ALA A 96 15.28 -1.03 -4.77
C ALA A 96 14.23 -0.83 -5.87
N TYR A 97 13.70 0.39 -6.07
CA TYR A 97 12.83 0.70 -7.21
C TYR A 97 13.56 0.49 -8.54
N ARG A 98 14.88 0.74 -8.59
CA ARG A 98 15.77 0.71 -9.78
C ARG A 98 15.39 1.67 -10.91
N GLU A 99 14.12 1.77 -11.24
CA GLU A 99 13.56 2.64 -12.26
C GLU A 99 12.81 3.81 -11.61
N PRO A 100 13.24 5.07 -11.82
CA PRO A 100 12.64 6.22 -11.14
C PRO A 100 11.16 6.45 -11.45
N SER A 101 10.69 6.04 -12.63
CA SER A 101 9.28 6.14 -13.05
C SER A 101 8.34 5.42 -12.08
N LEU A 102 8.79 4.33 -11.45
CA LEU A 102 8.01 3.57 -10.48
C LEU A 102 7.76 4.34 -9.18
N LEU A 103 8.64 5.28 -8.80
CA LEU A 103 8.41 6.18 -7.66
C LEU A 103 7.29 7.17 -7.98
N SER A 104 7.30 7.75 -9.18
CA SER A 104 6.24 8.66 -9.61
C SER A 104 4.89 7.94 -9.67
N PHE A 105 4.86 6.71 -10.18
CA PHE A 105 3.64 5.89 -10.22
C PHE A 105 3.11 5.59 -8.81
N HIS A 106 3.97 5.18 -7.88
CA HIS A 106 3.55 4.89 -6.51
C HIS A 106 3.06 6.14 -5.76
N LEU A 107 3.72 7.29 -5.97
CA LEU A 107 3.23 8.56 -5.42
C LEU A 107 1.84 8.91 -5.97
N ASP A 108 1.57 8.61 -7.24
CA ASP A 108 0.27 8.84 -7.85
C ASP A 108 -0.82 7.93 -7.24
N ASP A 109 -0.53 6.65 -7.03
CA ASP A 109 -1.42 5.68 -6.38
C ASP A 109 -1.78 6.11 -4.95
N ILE A 110 -0.78 6.50 -4.16
CA ILE A 110 -0.99 6.99 -2.79
C ILE A 110 -1.78 8.31 -2.80
N GLY A 111 -1.48 9.20 -3.75
CA GLY A 111 -2.23 10.43 -3.94
C GLY A 111 -3.70 10.18 -4.26
N ALA A 112 -3.99 9.28 -5.19
CA ALA A 112 -5.35 8.89 -5.54
C ALA A 112 -6.09 8.24 -4.36
N ALA A 113 -5.39 7.45 -3.54
CA ALA A 113 -5.96 6.89 -2.31
C ALA A 113 -6.29 7.96 -1.27
N ALA A 114 -5.47 9.01 -1.15
CA ALA A 114 -5.71 10.13 -0.25
C ALA A 114 -6.88 11.02 -0.71
N ASP A 115 -7.03 11.24 -2.02
CA ASP A 115 -8.15 12.02 -2.58
C ASP A 115 -9.47 11.22 -2.63
N ALA A 116 -9.42 9.91 -2.40
CA ALA A 116 -10.60 9.08 -2.42
C ALA A 116 -11.55 9.46 -1.26
N PRO A 117 -12.87 9.58 -1.52
CA PRO A 117 -13.81 9.84 -0.45
C PRO A 117 -13.79 8.68 0.56
N PRO A 118 -13.98 8.95 1.86
CA PRO A 118 -14.03 7.91 2.87
C PRO A 118 -15.12 6.91 2.49
N ARG A 119 -14.75 5.64 2.44
CA ARG A 119 -15.71 4.58 2.17
C ARG A 119 -16.70 4.55 3.32
N SER A 120 -18.00 4.71 3.04
CA SER A 120 -19.02 4.53 4.08
C SER A 120 -18.77 3.21 4.80
N PRO A 121 -18.78 3.20 6.15
CA PRO A 121 -18.60 1.96 6.88
C PRO A 121 -19.63 0.96 6.36
N MET A 122 -19.14 -0.18 5.88
CA MET A 122 -20.02 -1.26 5.46
C MET A 122 -20.90 -1.56 6.65
N ALA A 123 -22.21 -1.28 6.54
CA ALA A 123 -23.14 -1.47 7.64
C ALA A 123 -22.90 -2.87 8.20
N SER A 124 -22.49 -2.93 9.47
CA SER A 124 -22.27 -4.20 10.14
C SER A 124 -23.61 -4.90 10.18
N SER A 125 -23.88 -5.74 9.18
CA SER A 125 -25.03 -6.62 9.18
C SER A 125 -24.75 -7.67 10.24
N ARG A 126 -25.03 -7.32 11.50
CA ARG A 126 -25.32 -8.31 12.52
C ARG A 126 -26.45 -9.15 11.94
N SER A 127 -26.09 -10.32 11.42
CA SER A 127 -27.08 -11.33 11.10
C SER A 127 -27.87 -11.58 12.38
N PRO A 128 -29.21 -11.48 12.37
CA PRO A 128 -30.00 -11.90 13.52
C PRO A 128 -29.65 -13.37 13.84
N PRO A 129 -29.73 -13.81 15.11
CA PRO A 129 -29.41 -15.18 15.47
C PRO A 129 -30.24 -16.13 14.60
N ARG A 130 -29.56 -17.01 13.85
CA ARG A 130 -30.22 -18.02 13.02
C ARG A 130 -31.09 -18.89 13.92
N GLY A 131 -32.40 -18.64 13.91
CA GLY A 131 -33.37 -19.64 14.34
C GLY A 131 -33.14 -20.90 13.53
N ARG A 132 -32.90 -22.02 14.21
CA ARG A 132 -32.81 -23.35 13.58
C ARG A 132 -34.18 -23.72 13.06
N SER A 133 -34.40 -23.47 11.77
CA SER A 133 -35.40 -24.16 10.98
C SER A 133 -34.81 -24.37 9.59
N SER A 134 -34.22 -25.55 9.40
CA SER A 134 -33.85 -26.04 8.07
C SER A 134 -35.09 -26.54 7.36
N PRO A 135 -35.34 -26.09 6.12
CA PRO A 135 -35.81 -26.97 5.07
C PRO A 135 -34.62 -27.36 4.20
N ARG A 136 -34.61 -28.65 3.86
CA ARG A 136 -33.65 -29.37 3.01
C ARG A 136 -33.38 -28.61 1.69
N PRO A 137 -32.13 -28.41 1.25
CA PRO A 137 -31.88 -27.87 -0.07
C PRO A 137 -32.18 -28.94 -1.13
N THR A 138 -33.14 -28.64 -2.01
CA THR A 138 -33.29 -29.33 -3.29
C THR A 138 -32.14 -28.90 -4.19
N THR A 139 -31.55 -29.86 -4.88
CA THR A 139 -30.46 -29.68 -5.84
C THR A 139 -30.86 -28.68 -6.93
N SER A 140 -30.30 -27.48 -6.87
CA SER A 140 -30.24 -26.56 -8.01
C SER A 140 -28.80 -26.50 -8.48
N THR A 141 -28.58 -27.02 -9.69
CA THR A 141 -27.33 -26.98 -10.44
C THR A 141 -26.91 -25.51 -10.63
N PRO A 142 -25.69 -25.10 -10.24
CA PRO A 142 -25.21 -23.76 -10.58
C PRO A 142 -24.81 -23.75 -12.05
N THR A 143 -25.49 -22.93 -12.85
CA THR A 143 -25.08 -22.59 -14.21
C THR A 143 -23.70 -21.92 -14.13
N CYS A 144 -22.69 -22.58 -14.71
CA CYS A 144 -21.35 -22.04 -14.81
C CYS A 144 -21.37 -20.77 -15.66
N TRP A 145 -21.07 -19.62 -15.06
CA TRP A 145 -20.78 -18.39 -15.78
C TRP A 145 -19.51 -18.60 -16.61
N ASN A 146 -19.65 -18.54 -17.93
CA ASN A 146 -18.54 -18.49 -18.88
C ASN A 146 -17.83 -17.13 -18.73
N GLY A 147 -16.68 -17.10 -18.09
CA GLY A 147 -15.77 -15.95 -18.08
C GLY A 147 -14.49 -16.22 -17.28
N PRO A 148 -13.30 -15.85 -17.79
CA PRO A 148 -12.04 -16.17 -17.11
C PRO A 148 -11.81 -15.23 -15.92
N CYS A 149 -11.95 -15.77 -14.70
CA CYS A 149 -11.41 -15.16 -13.49
C CYS A 149 -9.89 -15.39 -13.45
N ILE A 150 -9.13 -14.33 -13.75
CA ILE A 150 -7.68 -14.29 -13.58
C ILE A 150 -7.39 -13.97 -12.09
N ILE A 151 -6.87 -14.99 -11.41
CA ILE A 151 -6.02 -14.94 -10.20
C ILE A 151 -6.69 -14.39 -8.92
N SER A 152 -7.24 -15.31 -8.11
CA SER A 152 -7.23 -15.20 -6.66
C SER A 152 -6.41 -16.36 -6.09
N THR A 153 -5.18 -16.09 -5.68
CA THR A 153 -4.35 -16.98 -4.89
C THR A 153 -4.86 -17.01 -3.45
N SER A 154 -6.01 -17.66 -3.24
CA SER A 154 -6.42 -18.09 -1.90
C SER A 154 -6.39 -19.62 -1.89
N SER A 155 -5.38 -20.15 -1.22
CA SER A 155 -5.12 -21.56 -0.96
C SER A 155 -6.27 -22.20 -0.18
N ARG A 156 -7.35 -22.57 -0.88
CA ARG A 156 -8.29 -23.59 -0.41
C ARG A 156 -8.02 -24.88 -1.18
N THR A 157 -7.41 -25.82 -0.47
CA THR A 157 -7.15 -27.18 -0.91
C THR A 157 -8.47 -27.87 -1.27
N CYS A 158 -8.70 -28.17 -2.55
CA CYS A 158 -9.82 -29.03 -2.97
C CYS A 158 -9.60 -30.47 -2.46
N PRO A 159 -10.57 -31.09 -1.78
CA PRO A 159 -10.48 -32.49 -1.39
C PRO A 159 -10.67 -33.37 -2.62
N GLY A 160 -9.60 -34.04 -3.08
CA GLY A 160 -9.72 -35.05 -4.15
C GLY A 160 -8.51 -35.25 -5.07
N SER A 161 -7.47 -34.41 -5.03
CA SER A 161 -6.30 -34.61 -5.90
C SER A 161 -5.25 -35.52 -5.26
N ARG A 162 -5.20 -36.78 -5.69
CA ARG A 162 -4.05 -37.67 -5.44
C ARG A 162 -2.79 -37.04 -6.04
N ARG A 163 -1.87 -36.55 -5.19
CA ARG A 163 -0.51 -36.20 -5.62
C ARG A 163 0.21 -37.47 -6.09
N ARG A 164 0.49 -37.56 -7.38
CA ARG A 164 1.47 -38.51 -7.92
C ARG A 164 2.85 -38.08 -7.40
N ARG A 165 3.42 -38.83 -6.45
CA ARG A 165 4.81 -38.64 -6.01
C ARG A 165 5.73 -38.86 -7.22
N GLN A 166 6.43 -37.81 -7.67
CA GLN A 166 7.62 -37.98 -8.50
C GLN A 166 8.76 -38.42 -7.57
N LYS A 167 9.38 -39.57 -7.86
CA LYS A 167 10.61 -40.04 -7.21
C LYS A 167 11.76 -39.14 -7.67
N ALA A 168 12.49 -38.56 -6.73
CA ALA A 168 13.79 -37.96 -7.00
C ALA A 168 14.83 -39.08 -7.20
N SER A 169 15.59 -39.01 -8.29
CA SER A 169 16.80 -39.82 -8.50
C SER A 169 17.99 -39.17 -7.78
N PRO A 170 18.93 -39.95 -7.21
CA PRO A 170 20.08 -39.39 -6.51
C PRO A 170 21.18 -38.92 -7.49
N THR A 171 21.80 -37.78 -7.18
CA THR A 171 23.00 -37.26 -7.84
C THR A 171 24.24 -37.84 -7.17
N PRO A 172 25.30 -38.24 -7.91
CA PRO A 172 26.54 -38.76 -7.31
C PRO A 172 27.39 -37.63 -6.72
N ALA A 173 28.02 -37.93 -5.58
CA ALA A 173 28.96 -37.04 -4.90
C ALA A 173 30.32 -37.02 -5.61
N ALA A 174 30.93 -35.84 -5.62
CA ALA A 174 32.36 -35.61 -5.82
C ALA A 174 32.89 -34.85 -4.61
#